data_AF-A0A538D2H1-F1
#
_entry.id   AF-A0A538D2H1-F1
#
_cell.length_a   1.000
_cell.length_b   1.000
_cell.length_c   1.000
_cell.angle_alpha   90.00
_cell.angle_beta   90.00
_cell.angle_gamma   90.00
#
_symmetry.space_group_name_H-M   'P 1'
#
loop_
_entity.id
_entity.type
_entity.pdbx_description
1 polymer ?
#
loop_
_entity_poly.entity_id
_entity_poly.type
_entity_poly.pdbx_seq_one_letter_code
_entity_poly.pdbx_strand_id
1 'polypeptide(L)'
;MGLRVCLVTPFAWSRPHDVNEHVDGLARELRALGHEVTVLAPSTRASDLVAGRRALLDGVGAEAPLVGADQKGVAGFARGSAKTGLSGATRRRSAPRSAEVIALGPALPVSRRSRIGVPVGVRANLALALQRGRFDIVHGFEPGLPSLSYLALRDSHALGVATFLSAERLGYPPGKPQRERLLSRVDALLATSPEAAAAAAERLPGDYRIIFTGVDAELFRPAEEHKRIVLEWRPTERQLARSVLRELRELPEWELVLLRTKPLSGRPTIPRALVGRVSVRTARSGPARAALLNESAIFVPALDGLDRVALEAAAAGAAIAAPPGLRAQPELAGAATARLAEDDALRQREGRENRQRAEGETFARLASEHDALYRKLAKRRRAASKDDPLSGREWIVCDLHMHTSWSHDCAIEVLDLLTHAETEGLGAIAITDHNVFGGALEALAATTSLTVVPGEEIKTGDQGEVIGLFLTEEIPRGLPFADTLAAIHEQGGVVYLPHPFDRMHSIPDAATLRRHLDEIDVFEVYNARLLFEGYNEESLRFAGKYNLTMGAGSDAHVLQGVGTGALRMREFHDRDEFLASLRSAQVLRRPKSLLYLQSLKWAAQAKERVR
;
A
#
# COMPACT_ATOMS: atom_id res chain seq x y z
N MET A 1 -16.54 -5.31 -12.83
CA MET A 1 -15.41 -4.67 -13.53
C MET A 1 -14.11 -5.06 -12.83
N GLY A 2 -13.04 -5.33 -13.60
CA GLY A 2 -11.71 -5.56 -13.04
C GLY A 2 -11.11 -4.27 -12.47
N LEU A 3 -10.24 -4.40 -11.47
CA LEU A 3 -9.47 -3.28 -10.89
C LEU A 3 -8.05 -3.27 -11.48
N ARG A 4 -7.42 -2.10 -11.50
CA ARG A 4 -5.98 -1.95 -11.77
C ARG A 4 -5.18 -2.10 -10.48
N VAL A 5 -4.45 -3.20 -10.37
CA VAL A 5 -3.72 -3.59 -9.16
C VAL A 5 -2.22 -3.55 -9.42
N CYS A 6 -1.51 -2.78 -8.60
CA CYS A 6 -0.05 -2.77 -8.58
C CYS A 6 0.47 -3.53 -7.36
N LEU A 7 1.12 -4.67 -7.58
CA LEU A 7 1.81 -5.41 -6.54
C LEU A 7 3.27 -4.98 -6.48
N VAL A 8 3.81 -4.71 -5.29
CA VAL A 8 5.18 -4.18 -5.14
C VAL A 8 5.98 -5.03 -4.17
N THR A 9 7.07 -5.62 -4.66
CA THR A 9 8.00 -6.41 -3.84
C THR A 9 9.33 -5.66 -3.68
N PRO A 10 9.97 -5.73 -2.50
CA PRO A 10 11.27 -5.10 -2.28
C PRO A 10 12.42 -6.01 -2.70
N PHE A 11 12.15 -7.26 -3.11
CA PHE A 11 13.15 -8.27 -3.41
C PHE A 11 13.39 -8.43 -4.91
N ALA A 12 14.64 -8.69 -5.28
CA ALA A 12 15.03 -8.82 -6.68
C ALA A 12 14.23 -9.91 -7.40
N TRP A 13 13.42 -9.53 -8.39
CA TRP A 13 12.60 -10.47 -9.17
C TRP A 13 13.44 -11.53 -9.88
N SER A 14 14.66 -11.17 -10.26
CA SER A 14 15.61 -12.05 -10.91
C SER A 14 16.11 -13.22 -10.06
N ARG A 15 15.85 -13.23 -8.74
CA ARG A 15 16.33 -14.25 -7.81
C ARG A 15 15.15 -14.93 -7.11
N PRO A 16 15.25 -16.26 -6.84
CA PRO A 16 14.23 -16.95 -6.04
C PRO A 16 14.11 -16.32 -4.66
N HIS A 17 12.88 -16.01 -4.25
CA HIS A 17 12.54 -15.43 -2.97
C HIS A 17 11.08 -15.78 -2.63
N ASP A 18 10.82 -16.19 -1.39
CA ASP A 18 9.50 -16.61 -0.88
C ASP A 18 8.42 -15.55 -1.08
N VAL A 19 8.76 -14.28 -0.86
CA VAL A 19 7.85 -13.14 -1.11
C VAL A 19 7.55 -12.98 -2.61
N ASN A 20 8.53 -13.18 -3.49
CA ASN A 20 8.29 -13.08 -4.94
C ASN A 20 7.40 -14.23 -5.44
N GLU A 21 7.56 -15.43 -4.87
CA GLU A 21 6.67 -16.57 -5.16
C GLU A 21 5.23 -16.30 -4.70
N HIS A 22 5.06 -15.69 -3.53
CA HIS A 22 3.74 -15.26 -3.06
C HIS A 22 3.11 -14.22 -4.01
N VAL A 23 3.88 -13.19 -4.37
CA VAL A 23 3.43 -12.12 -5.28
C VAL A 23 3.07 -12.66 -6.66
N ASP A 24 3.88 -13.56 -7.22
CA ASP A 24 3.63 -14.15 -8.54
C ASP A 24 2.37 -15.01 -8.55
N GLY A 25 2.20 -15.89 -7.55
CA GLY A 25 1.00 -16.72 -7.40
C GLY A 25 -0.27 -15.87 -7.25
N LEU A 26 -0.23 -14.85 -6.39
CA LEU A 26 -1.34 -13.91 -6.23
C LEU A 26 -1.63 -13.12 -7.52
N ALA A 27 -0.59 -12.63 -8.20
CA ALA A 27 -0.75 -11.86 -9.44
C ALA A 27 -1.40 -12.70 -10.55
N ARG A 28 -1.01 -13.96 -10.68
CA ARG A 28 -1.57 -14.89 -11.66
C ARG A 28 -3.07 -15.10 -11.46
N GLU A 29 -3.47 -15.35 -10.21
CA GLU A 29 -4.87 -15.65 -9.87
C GLU A 29 -5.76 -14.41 -9.85
N LEU A 30 -5.24 -13.24 -9.45
CA LEU A 30 -5.98 -11.97 -9.60
C LEU A 30 -6.26 -11.66 -11.08
N ARG A 31 -5.34 -11.95 -12.00
CA ARG A 31 -5.62 -11.83 -13.43
C ARG A 31 -6.68 -12.81 -13.90
N ALA A 32 -6.70 -14.03 -13.37
CA ALA A 32 -7.74 -15.01 -13.67
C ALA A 32 -9.14 -14.53 -13.22
N LEU A 33 -9.20 -13.73 -12.14
CA LEU A 33 -10.42 -13.04 -11.69
C LEU A 33 -10.75 -11.76 -12.50
N GLY A 34 -9.98 -11.43 -13.53
CA GLY A 34 -10.24 -10.33 -14.45
C GLY A 34 -9.63 -8.97 -14.06
N HIS A 35 -8.71 -8.93 -13.11
CA HIS A 35 -7.97 -7.71 -12.78
C HIS A 35 -6.82 -7.43 -13.75
N GLU A 36 -6.53 -6.15 -13.97
CA GLU A 36 -5.28 -5.72 -14.61
C GLU A 36 -4.22 -5.65 -13.52
N VAL A 37 -3.21 -6.53 -13.57
CA VAL A 37 -2.18 -6.60 -12.52
C VAL A 37 -0.82 -6.25 -13.09
N THR A 38 -0.11 -5.32 -12.44
CA THR A 38 1.29 -4.99 -12.71
C THR A 38 2.12 -5.30 -11.47
N VAL A 39 3.30 -5.91 -11.66
CA VAL A 39 4.25 -6.15 -10.57
C VAL A 39 5.42 -5.19 -10.70
N LEU A 40 5.68 -4.38 -9.67
CA LEU A 40 6.85 -3.52 -9.58
C LEU A 40 7.89 -4.18 -8.66
N ALA A 41 9.11 -4.34 -9.19
CA ALA A 41 10.18 -5.03 -8.46
C ALA A 41 11.55 -4.46 -8.82
N PRO A 42 12.57 -4.65 -7.97
CA PRO A 42 13.96 -4.51 -8.40
C PRO A 42 14.41 -5.76 -9.19
N SER A 43 15.50 -5.66 -9.95
CA SER A 43 16.14 -6.82 -10.60
C SER A 43 17.67 -6.71 -10.56
N THR A 44 18.35 -7.85 -10.59
CA THR A 44 19.81 -7.93 -10.80
C THR A 44 20.21 -8.24 -12.24
N ARG A 45 19.26 -8.47 -13.16
CA ARG A 45 19.56 -8.79 -14.56
C ARG A 45 19.44 -7.53 -15.41
N ALA A 46 20.46 -7.24 -16.21
CA ALA A 46 20.46 -6.08 -17.09
C ALA A 46 19.32 -6.10 -18.12
N SER A 47 18.97 -7.29 -18.63
CA SER A 47 17.83 -7.49 -19.54
C SER A 47 16.51 -6.98 -18.95
N ASP A 48 16.24 -7.32 -17.69
CA ASP A 48 15.00 -6.94 -17.01
C ASP A 48 14.95 -5.42 -16.82
N LEU A 49 16.07 -4.79 -16.49
CA LEU A 49 16.17 -3.34 -16.31
C LEU A 49 15.94 -2.57 -17.62
N VAL A 50 16.45 -3.09 -18.74
CA VAL A 50 16.21 -2.52 -20.07
C VAL A 50 14.74 -2.67 -20.46
N ALA A 51 14.16 -3.85 -20.25
CA ALA A 51 12.75 -4.11 -20.51
C ALA A 51 11.85 -3.20 -19.66
N GLY A 52 12.14 -3.07 -18.36
CA GLY A 52 11.41 -2.19 -17.45
C GLY A 52 11.46 -0.72 -17.86
N ARG A 53 12.63 -0.23 -18.30
CA ARG A 53 12.75 1.15 -18.81
C ARG A 53 11.92 1.38 -20.07
N ARG A 54 11.89 0.42 -20.99
CA ARG A 54 11.04 0.51 -22.20
C ARG A 54 9.56 0.53 -21.84
N ALA A 55 9.11 -0.39 -20.98
CA ALA A 55 7.73 -0.41 -20.49
C ALA A 55 7.32 0.92 -19.84
N LEU A 56 8.22 1.55 -19.08
CA LEU A 56 7.96 2.87 -18.50
C LEU A 56 7.83 3.98 -19.56
N LEU A 57 8.59 3.93 -20.66
CA LEU A 57 8.56 4.91 -21.75
C LEU A 57 7.34 4.75 -22.66
N ASP A 58 6.99 3.51 -23.00
CA ASP A 58 5.90 3.17 -23.91
C ASP A 58 4.51 3.25 -23.24
N GLY A 59 4.49 3.25 -21.90
CA GLY A 59 3.28 3.26 -21.08
C GLY A 59 3.05 1.89 -20.43
N VAL A 60 2.72 1.88 -19.14
CA VAL A 60 2.37 0.66 -18.39
C VAL A 60 1.16 0.01 -19.08
N GLY A 61 1.31 -1.18 -19.66
CA GLY A 61 0.29 -1.86 -20.46
C GLY A 61 0.44 -1.80 -21.99
N ALA A 62 1.46 -1.13 -22.53
CA ALA A 62 1.92 -1.43 -23.90
C ALA A 62 2.51 -2.85 -23.93
N GLU A 63 2.38 -3.60 -25.04
CA GLU A 63 2.89 -4.98 -25.17
C GLU A 63 4.40 -5.06 -24.88
N ALA A 64 4.74 -5.17 -23.59
CA ALA A 64 6.11 -5.29 -23.12
C ALA A 64 6.50 -6.77 -23.17
N PRO A 65 7.70 -7.10 -23.68
CA PRO A 65 8.17 -8.48 -23.69
C PRO A 65 8.24 -9.01 -22.26
N LEU A 66 7.56 -10.15 -22.06
CA LEU A 66 7.45 -10.87 -20.79
C LEU A 66 8.84 -11.07 -20.15
N VAL A 67 8.99 -10.70 -18.89
CA VAL A 67 10.16 -11.09 -18.09
C VAL A 67 9.90 -12.51 -17.58
N GLY A 68 10.39 -13.52 -18.32
CA GLY A 68 10.23 -14.95 -18.04
C GLY A 68 11.55 -15.67 -17.87
N ALA A 69 11.58 -16.64 -16.95
CA ALA A 69 12.73 -17.46 -16.58
C ALA A 69 13.21 -18.35 -17.73
N ASP A 70 14.51 -18.29 -18.05
CA ASP A 70 15.15 -19.26 -18.92
C ASP A 70 15.03 -20.67 -18.32
N GLN A 71 14.16 -21.48 -18.91
CA GLN A 71 14.29 -22.93 -18.89
C GLN A 71 15.58 -23.28 -19.66
N LYS A 72 16.65 -23.63 -18.95
CA LYS A 72 17.77 -24.34 -19.57
C LYS A 72 17.76 -25.79 -19.11
N GLY A 73 17.30 -26.65 -20.01
CA GLY A 73 17.45 -28.11 -19.95
C GLY A 73 17.69 -28.69 -21.33
N VAL A 74 18.96 -29.05 -21.58
CA VAL A 74 19.44 -30.20 -22.38
C VAL A 74 19.28 -30.20 -23.93
N ALA A 75 20.43 -29.93 -24.58
CA ALA A 75 21.05 -30.54 -25.78
C ALA A 75 20.31 -30.71 -27.12
N GLY A 76 21.02 -30.33 -28.22
CA GLY A 76 20.79 -30.88 -29.56
C GLY A 76 21.33 -30.03 -30.71
N PHE A 77 22.54 -30.31 -31.17
CA PHE A 77 23.09 -29.83 -32.45
C PHE A 77 22.23 -30.33 -33.63
N ALA A 78 21.76 -29.43 -34.51
CA ALA A 78 21.55 -29.74 -35.94
C ALA A 78 21.37 -28.44 -36.76
N ARG A 79 22.19 -28.28 -37.80
CA ARG A 79 22.02 -27.32 -38.89
C ARG A 79 21.00 -27.86 -39.89
N GLY A 80 20.19 -27.01 -40.54
CA GLY A 80 19.45 -27.43 -41.74
C GLY A 80 18.33 -26.51 -42.23
N SER A 81 18.62 -25.81 -43.33
CA SER A 81 17.80 -25.26 -44.42
C SER A 81 16.32 -24.84 -44.28
N ALA A 82 16.06 -23.74 -44.98
CA ALA A 82 14.80 -23.09 -45.30
C ALA A 82 13.70 -23.92 -46.01
N LYS A 83 12.48 -23.36 -45.91
CA LYS A 83 11.36 -23.22 -46.87
C LYS A 83 10.07 -24.07 -46.68
N THR A 84 8.97 -23.30 -46.82
CA THR A 84 7.60 -23.59 -47.31
C THR A 84 6.53 -24.23 -46.41
N GLY A 85 5.33 -23.64 -46.44
CA GLY A 85 4.05 -24.37 -46.36
C GLY A 85 3.01 -23.82 -45.36
N LEU A 86 1.94 -23.20 -45.87
CA LEU A 86 0.69 -22.94 -45.14
C LEU A 86 -0.02 -24.26 -44.78
N SER A 87 -0.62 -24.34 -43.58
CA SER A 87 -2.06 -24.64 -43.37
C SER A 87 -2.38 -24.80 -41.88
N GLY A 88 -3.64 -24.58 -41.53
CA GLY A 88 -4.10 -24.28 -40.18
C GLY A 88 -3.99 -25.41 -39.15
N ALA A 89 -3.85 -24.99 -37.90
CA ALA A 89 -4.11 -25.82 -36.73
C ALA A 89 -4.58 -24.91 -35.59
N THR A 90 -5.84 -25.11 -35.19
CA THR A 90 -6.34 -25.01 -33.80
C THR A 90 -5.52 -24.15 -32.84
N ARG A 91 -6.11 -23.01 -32.43
CA ARG A 91 -5.68 -22.22 -31.26
C ARG A 91 -5.53 -23.14 -30.04
N ARG A 92 -4.32 -23.67 -29.83
CA ARG A 92 -3.91 -24.25 -28.56
C ARG A 92 -4.04 -23.14 -27.53
N ARG A 93 -4.83 -23.40 -26.49
CA ARG A 93 -4.91 -22.57 -25.27
C ARG A 93 -3.48 -22.27 -24.82
N SER A 94 -3.06 -21.01 -24.97
CA SER A 94 -1.76 -20.53 -24.51
C SER A 94 -1.71 -20.63 -22.98
N ALA A 95 -0.59 -21.10 -22.45
CA ALA A 95 -0.30 -21.12 -21.02
C ALA A 95 -0.60 -19.76 -20.36
N PRO A 96 -1.01 -19.72 -19.07
CA PRO A 96 -1.34 -18.47 -18.39
C PRO A 96 -0.15 -17.50 -18.46
N ARG A 97 -0.39 -16.28 -18.94
CA ARG A 97 0.63 -15.22 -19.06
C ARG A 97 1.30 -15.01 -17.71
N SER A 98 2.63 -15.14 -17.66
CA SER A 98 3.44 -14.71 -16.51
C SER A 98 3.18 -13.23 -16.21
N ALA A 99 3.31 -12.82 -14.96
CA ALA A 99 3.01 -11.45 -14.58
C ALA A 99 3.77 -10.41 -15.41
N GLU A 100 3.10 -9.32 -15.83
CA GLU A 100 3.77 -8.14 -16.35
C GLU A 100 4.57 -7.52 -15.20
N VAL A 101 5.88 -7.77 -15.22
CA VAL A 101 6.80 -7.31 -14.19
C VAL A 101 7.65 -6.18 -14.76
N ILE A 102 7.58 -5.02 -14.13
CA ILE A 102 8.38 -3.84 -14.49
C ILE A 102 9.52 -3.74 -13.48
N ALA A 103 10.74 -3.99 -13.97
CA ALA A 103 11.93 -3.82 -13.16
C ALA A 103 12.29 -2.32 -13.07
N LEU A 104 12.12 -1.74 -11.88
CA LEU A 104 12.31 -0.28 -11.68
C LEU A 104 13.75 0.14 -11.42
N GLY A 105 14.62 -0.81 -11.13
CA GLY A 105 16.00 -0.51 -10.76
C GLY A 105 16.81 -1.72 -10.31
N PRO A 106 18.13 -1.53 -10.15
CA PRO A 106 19.00 -2.57 -9.64
C PRO A 106 18.56 -2.98 -8.24
N ALA A 107 18.67 -4.28 -7.95
CA ALA A 107 18.42 -4.76 -6.60
C ALA A 107 19.48 -4.23 -5.64
N LEU A 108 19.01 -3.57 -4.60
CA LEU A 108 19.87 -3.07 -3.54
C LEU A 108 19.82 -4.06 -2.38
N PRO A 109 20.94 -4.22 -1.65
CA PRO A 109 20.91 -5.00 -0.43
C PRO A 109 20.00 -4.32 0.59
N VAL A 110 18.78 -4.84 0.72
CA VAL A 110 17.87 -4.51 1.83
C VAL A 110 18.39 -5.27 3.04
N SER A 111 19.29 -4.64 3.79
CA SER A 111 19.94 -5.25 4.97
C SER A 111 19.53 -4.48 6.22
N ARG A 112 19.43 -5.19 7.35
CA ARG A 112 19.16 -4.63 8.69
C ARG A 112 20.16 -3.53 9.10
N ARG A 113 21.33 -3.44 8.45
CA ARG A 113 22.39 -2.44 8.71
C ARG A 113 22.57 -1.43 7.58
N SER A 114 21.86 -1.60 6.47
CA SER A 114 22.01 -0.75 5.31
C SER A 114 21.22 0.54 5.53
N ARG A 115 21.93 1.67 5.67
CA ARG A 115 21.34 3.02 5.63
C ARG A 115 21.14 3.53 4.19
N ILE A 116 21.39 2.69 3.19
CA ILE A 116 21.31 3.08 1.78
C ILE A 116 19.82 3.14 1.41
N GLY A 117 19.31 4.37 1.28
CA GLY A 117 17.98 4.61 0.75
C GLY A 117 17.87 4.21 -0.72
N VAL A 118 16.64 4.07 -1.20
CA VAL A 118 16.36 3.80 -2.62
C VAL A 118 16.95 4.94 -3.49
N PRO A 119 17.77 4.67 -4.53
CA PRO A 119 18.41 5.66 -5.38
C PRO A 119 17.40 6.58 -6.07
N VAL A 120 17.82 7.82 -6.33
CA VAL A 120 16.97 8.85 -6.98
C VAL A 120 16.37 8.35 -8.29
N GLY A 121 17.17 7.73 -9.16
CA GLY A 121 16.66 7.20 -10.43
C GLY A 121 15.59 6.11 -10.27
N VAL A 122 15.71 5.27 -9.24
CA VAL A 122 14.70 4.24 -8.93
C VAL A 122 13.42 4.88 -8.39
N ARG A 123 13.54 5.94 -7.57
CA ARG A 123 12.40 6.73 -7.10
C ARG A 123 11.67 7.43 -8.24
N ALA A 124 12.41 8.01 -9.19
CA ALA A 124 11.84 8.64 -10.38
C ALA A 124 11.08 7.62 -11.25
N ASN A 125 11.67 6.44 -11.48
CA ASN A 125 11.01 5.34 -12.20
C ASN A 125 9.73 4.88 -11.48
N LEU A 126 9.75 4.76 -10.16
CA LEU A 126 8.57 4.41 -9.36
C LEU A 126 7.47 5.47 -9.48
N ALA A 127 7.81 6.75 -9.34
CA ALA A 127 6.85 7.84 -9.49
C ALA A 127 6.19 7.82 -10.88
N LEU A 128 6.99 7.62 -11.93
CA LEU A 128 6.50 7.49 -13.30
C LEU A 128 5.59 6.28 -13.47
N ALA A 129 5.96 5.12 -12.91
CA ALA A 129 5.17 3.89 -12.95
C ALA A 129 3.80 4.09 -12.28
N LEU A 130 3.77 4.68 -11.08
CA LEU A 130 2.54 4.93 -10.33
C LEU A 130 1.62 5.93 -11.06
N GLN A 131 2.20 7.00 -11.61
CA GLN A 131 1.45 8.02 -12.35
C GLN A 131 0.84 7.45 -13.64
N ARG A 132 1.61 6.68 -14.42
CA ARG A 132 1.15 6.11 -15.70
C ARG A 132 0.21 4.92 -15.50
N GLY A 133 0.44 4.10 -14.48
CA GLY A 133 -0.36 2.90 -14.23
C GLY A 133 -1.80 3.20 -13.79
N ARG A 134 -2.07 4.40 -13.25
CA ARG A 134 -3.42 4.82 -12.78
C ARG A 134 -4.11 3.73 -11.97
N PHE A 135 -3.38 3.17 -11.01
CA PHE A 135 -3.82 2.02 -10.23
C PHE A 135 -4.96 2.38 -9.28
N ASP A 136 -5.91 1.46 -9.12
CA ASP A 136 -6.94 1.53 -8.08
C ASP A 136 -6.39 1.05 -6.73
N ILE A 137 -5.51 0.04 -6.78
CA ILE A 137 -4.88 -0.58 -5.61
C ILE A 137 -3.36 -0.59 -5.79
N VAL A 138 -2.62 -0.17 -4.77
CA VAL A 138 -1.19 -0.47 -4.61
C VAL A 138 -1.01 -1.36 -3.39
N HIS A 139 -0.50 -2.56 -3.61
CA HIS A 139 -0.25 -3.56 -2.58
C HIS A 139 1.26 -3.75 -2.38
N GLY A 140 1.78 -3.22 -1.27
CA GLY A 140 3.18 -3.37 -0.90
C GLY A 140 3.43 -4.60 0.00
N PHE A 141 4.43 -5.39 -0.34
CA PHE A 141 4.86 -6.56 0.45
C PHE A 141 6.10 -6.19 1.27
N GLU A 142 6.11 -6.55 2.55
CA GLU A 142 7.20 -6.18 3.50
C GLU A 142 7.52 -4.66 3.55
N PRO A 143 6.52 -3.75 3.61
CA PRO A 143 6.78 -2.31 3.60
C PRO A 143 7.38 -1.75 4.91
N GLY A 144 7.60 -2.61 5.91
CA GLY A 144 8.39 -2.27 7.10
C GLY A 144 9.87 -2.02 6.79
N LEU A 145 10.35 -2.45 5.63
CA LEU A 145 11.70 -2.18 5.13
C LEU A 145 11.73 -0.86 4.35
N PRO A 146 12.77 -0.01 4.48
CA PRO A 146 12.94 1.21 3.68
C PRO A 146 13.26 0.84 2.22
N SER A 147 12.21 0.53 1.46
CA SER A 147 12.27 -0.22 0.21
C SER A 147 11.29 0.32 -0.84
N LEU A 148 11.26 -0.32 -2.01
CA LEU A 148 10.28 -0.01 -3.06
C LEU A 148 8.84 -0.12 -2.56
N SER A 149 8.50 -1.14 -1.75
CA SER A 149 7.15 -1.31 -1.20
C SER A 149 6.73 -0.15 -0.30
N TYR A 150 7.63 0.29 0.58
CA TYR A 150 7.39 1.45 1.44
C TYR A 150 7.13 2.72 0.61
N LEU A 151 8.00 3.00 -0.36
CA LEU A 151 7.87 4.19 -1.20
C LEU A 151 6.62 4.14 -2.07
N ALA A 152 6.27 2.97 -2.59
CA ALA A 152 5.08 2.82 -3.43
C ALA A 152 3.80 3.12 -2.65
N LEU A 153 3.68 2.61 -1.42
CA LEU A 153 2.53 2.91 -0.56
C LEU A 153 2.51 4.38 -0.14
N ARG A 154 3.67 4.95 0.20
CA ARG A 154 3.78 6.36 0.60
C ARG A 154 3.38 7.30 -0.54
N ASP A 155 3.87 7.04 -1.75
CA ASP A 155 3.81 7.99 -2.87
C ASP A 155 2.61 7.78 -3.79
N SER A 156 1.92 6.64 -3.70
CA SER A 156 0.77 6.34 -4.57
C SER A 156 -0.46 7.19 -4.24
N HIS A 157 -1.24 7.50 -5.28
CA HIS A 157 -2.61 8.05 -5.19
C HIS A 157 -3.69 6.94 -5.19
N ALA A 158 -3.30 5.67 -5.05
CA ALA A 158 -4.21 4.53 -5.02
C ALA A 158 -4.55 4.12 -3.58
N LEU A 159 -5.54 3.26 -3.43
CA LEU A 159 -5.83 2.58 -2.16
C LEU A 159 -4.65 1.65 -1.80
N GLY A 160 -4.14 1.76 -0.58
CA GLY A 160 -2.92 1.12 -0.13
C GLY A 160 -3.19 -0.15 0.69
N VAL A 161 -2.55 -1.26 0.33
CA VAL A 161 -2.59 -2.51 1.11
C VAL A 161 -1.17 -2.91 1.47
N ALA A 162 -0.95 -3.37 2.70
CA ALA A 162 0.35 -3.80 3.17
C ALA A 162 0.30 -5.23 3.69
N THR A 163 1.13 -6.13 3.15
CA THR A 163 1.26 -7.52 3.65
C THR A 163 2.62 -7.76 4.28
N PHE A 164 2.62 -8.40 5.45
CA PHE A 164 3.80 -8.87 6.17
C PHE A 164 3.86 -10.39 6.17
N LEU A 165 4.97 -10.96 5.70
CA LEU A 165 5.11 -12.40 5.54
C LEU A 165 6.04 -13.04 6.58
N SER A 166 6.86 -12.23 7.26
CA SER A 166 7.83 -12.77 8.22
C SER A 166 8.12 -11.82 9.38
N ALA A 167 7.92 -12.34 10.59
CA ALA A 167 8.34 -11.69 11.83
C ALA A 167 9.85 -11.39 11.86
N GLU A 168 10.69 -12.25 11.29
CA GLU A 168 12.15 -12.06 11.28
C GLU A 168 12.58 -10.78 10.54
N ARG A 169 11.83 -10.38 9.51
CA ARG A 169 12.19 -9.26 8.64
C ARG A 169 11.88 -7.91 9.28
N LEU A 170 11.10 -7.90 10.36
CA LEU A 170 10.68 -6.71 11.08
C LEU A 170 11.67 -6.28 12.17
N GLY A 171 12.82 -6.95 12.33
CA GLY A 171 13.74 -6.73 13.45
C GLY A 171 14.42 -5.37 13.62
N TYR A 172 14.14 -4.33 12.82
CA TYR A 172 14.67 -2.98 13.05
C TYR A 172 13.58 -1.91 12.87
N PRO A 173 13.40 -0.98 13.83
CA PRO A 173 12.28 -0.05 13.79
C PRO A 173 12.48 1.01 12.69
N PRO A 174 11.48 1.26 11.83
CA PRO A 174 11.44 2.52 11.08
C PRO A 174 11.33 3.69 12.06
N GLY A 175 11.89 4.85 11.71
CA GLY A 175 11.73 6.05 12.55
C GLY A 175 10.25 6.41 12.71
N LYS A 176 9.84 6.96 13.85
CA LYS A 176 8.45 7.40 14.12
C LYS A 176 7.79 8.15 12.93
N PRO A 177 8.47 9.11 12.26
CA PRO A 177 7.91 9.81 11.10
C PRO A 177 7.65 8.91 9.89
N GLN A 178 8.51 7.91 9.66
CA GLN A 178 8.37 6.95 8.57
C GLN A 178 7.13 6.07 8.77
N ARG A 179 6.92 5.63 10.01
CA ARG A 179 5.77 4.84 10.41
C ARG A 179 4.46 5.60 10.23
N GLU A 180 4.37 6.81 10.77
CA GLU A 180 3.14 7.62 10.72
C GLU A 180 2.74 7.92 9.27
N ARG A 181 3.71 8.26 8.42
CA ARG A 181 3.48 8.45 6.98
C ARG A 181 3.04 7.18 6.25
N LEU A 182 3.47 5.99 6.70
CA LEU A 182 2.98 4.75 6.10
C LEU A 182 1.53 4.47 6.53
N LEU A 183 1.24 4.59 7.82
CA LEU A 183 -0.09 4.33 8.38
C LEU A 183 -1.16 5.30 7.87
N SER A 184 -0.80 6.55 7.55
CA SER A 184 -1.73 7.48 6.92
C SER A 184 -2.14 7.05 5.50
N ARG A 185 -1.30 6.24 4.84
CA ARG A 185 -1.49 5.80 3.45
C ARG A 185 -2.07 4.40 3.30
N VAL A 186 -1.93 3.53 4.30
CA VAL A 186 -2.43 2.15 4.26
C VAL A 186 -3.91 2.09 4.67
N ASP A 187 -4.72 1.39 3.86
CA ASP A 187 -6.15 1.14 4.08
C ASP A 187 -6.45 -0.22 4.70
N ALA A 188 -5.53 -1.18 4.53
CA ALA A 188 -5.63 -2.53 5.08
C ALA A 188 -4.23 -3.10 5.37
N LEU A 189 -4.10 -3.68 6.57
CA LEU A 189 -2.91 -4.40 7.02
C LEU A 189 -3.21 -5.90 7.00
N LEU A 190 -2.34 -6.66 6.35
CA LEU A 190 -2.43 -8.11 6.20
C LEU A 190 -1.16 -8.76 6.77
N ALA A 191 -1.31 -9.96 7.32
CA ALA A 191 -0.18 -10.77 7.74
C ALA A 191 -0.43 -12.24 7.41
N THR A 192 0.63 -12.99 7.09
CA THR A 192 0.48 -14.42 6.75
C THR A 192 0.38 -15.33 7.98
N SER A 193 0.64 -14.80 9.17
CA SER A 193 0.54 -15.53 10.43
C SER A 193 0.29 -14.58 11.62
N PRO A 194 -0.24 -15.08 12.75
CA PRO A 194 -0.36 -14.31 13.98
C PRO A 194 0.98 -13.75 14.48
N GLU A 195 2.08 -14.50 14.31
CA GLU A 195 3.42 -14.06 14.70
C GLU A 195 3.91 -12.90 13.84
N ALA A 196 3.68 -12.95 12.52
CA ALA A 196 4.00 -11.86 11.62
C ALA A 196 3.15 -10.61 11.93
N ALA A 197 1.87 -10.79 12.26
CA ALA A 197 0.97 -9.71 12.69
C ALA A 197 1.46 -9.06 13.99
N ALA A 198 1.78 -9.86 15.01
CA ALA A 198 2.28 -9.36 16.29
C ALA A 198 3.58 -8.56 16.13
N ALA A 199 4.55 -9.10 15.40
CA ALA A 199 5.82 -8.42 15.13
C ALA A 199 5.65 -7.13 14.31
N ALA A 200 4.65 -7.10 13.42
CA ALA A 200 4.31 -5.92 12.64
C ALA A 200 3.58 -4.87 13.48
N ALA A 201 2.62 -5.27 14.31
CA ALA A 201 1.80 -4.42 15.17
C ALA A 201 2.64 -3.65 16.21
N GLU A 202 3.73 -4.22 16.72
CA GLU A 202 4.72 -3.50 17.55
C GLU A 202 5.23 -2.21 16.89
N ARG A 203 5.27 -2.20 15.55
CA ARG A 203 5.89 -1.13 14.75
C ARG A 203 4.90 -0.38 13.90
N LEU A 204 3.80 -0.97 13.52
CA LEU A 204 2.76 -0.40 12.68
C LEU A 204 1.43 -0.76 13.34
N PRO A 205 1.02 -0.02 14.38
CA PRO A 205 -0.22 -0.29 15.08
C PRO A 205 -1.41 -0.26 14.12
N GLY A 206 -2.32 -1.21 14.28
CA GLY A 206 -3.52 -1.31 13.48
C GLY A 206 -4.08 -2.73 13.49
N ASP A 207 -5.23 -2.90 12.84
CA ASP A 207 -5.93 -4.19 12.77
C ASP A 207 -5.40 -5.01 11.60
N TYR A 208 -4.74 -6.13 11.92
CA TYR A 208 -4.19 -7.06 10.95
C TYR A 208 -5.20 -8.16 10.63
N ARG A 209 -5.53 -8.30 9.35
CA ARG A 209 -6.22 -9.51 8.87
C ARG A 209 -5.20 -10.59 8.58
N ILE A 210 -5.37 -11.74 9.22
CA ILE A 210 -4.55 -12.92 8.93
C ILE A 210 -5.03 -13.54 7.61
N ILE A 211 -4.08 -13.79 6.71
CA ILE A 211 -4.25 -14.50 5.44
C ILE A 211 -3.30 -15.70 5.42
N PHE A 212 -3.56 -16.69 4.59
CA PHE A 212 -2.62 -17.79 4.36
C PHE A 212 -1.62 -17.44 3.25
N THR A 213 -0.53 -18.22 3.17
CA THR A 213 0.59 -17.92 2.27
C THR A 213 0.30 -18.24 0.80
N GLY A 214 -0.67 -19.11 0.52
CA GLY A 214 -1.03 -19.54 -0.83
C GLY A 214 -0.10 -20.64 -1.35
N VAL A 215 -0.68 -21.74 -1.84
CA VAL A 215 0.05 -22.84 -2.49
C VAL A 215 -0.47 -23.12 -3.91
N ASP A 216 0.42 -23.63 -4.77
CA ASP A 216 0.07 -24.14 -6.08
C ASP A 216 -0.16 -25.66 -5.98
N ALA A 217 -1.42 -26.07 -5.81
CA ALA A 217 -1.79 -27.47 -5.60
C ALA A 217 -1.62 -28.36 -6.83
N GLU A 218 -1.40 -27.77 -8.01
CA GLU A 218 -1.05 -28.51 -9.23
C GLU A 218 0.44 -28.82 -9.28
N LEU A 219 1.27 -27.86 -8.84
CA LEU A 219 2.72 -28.05 -8.74
C LEU A 219 3.09 -29.01 -7.60
N PHE A 220 2.46 -28.85 -6.44
CA PHE A 220 2.68 -29.68 -5.26
C PHE A 220 1.59 -30.72 -5.12
N ARG A 221 1.93 -31.96 -5.50
CA ARG A 221 1.00 -33.08 -5.56
C ARG A 221 1.72 -34.38 -5.21
N PRO A 222 1.05 -35.36 -4.56
CA PRO A 222 1.66 -36.64 -4.28
C PRO A 222 2.14 -37.30 -5.58
N ALA A 223 3.40 -37.70 -5.59
CA ALA A 223 3.96 -38.63 -6.55
C ALA A 223 4.02 -40.04 -5.90
N GLU A 224 4.70 -40.98 -6.55
CA GLU A 224 4.97 -42.29 -5.95
C GLU A 224 5.73 -42.11 -4.63
N GLU A 225 5.14 -42.60 -3.53
CA GLU A 225 5.65 -42.35 -2.18
C GLU A 225 6.95 -43.15 -1.98
N HIS A 226 8.07 -42.44 -1.90
CA HIS A 226 9.33 -43.03 -1.47
C HIS A 226 9.43 -42.93 0.05
N LYS A 227 10.08 -43.91 0.70
CA LYS A 227 10.46 -43.86 2.13
C LYS A 227 11.53 -42.78 2.36
N ARG A 228 11.15 -41.52 2.17
CA ARG A 228 12.02 -40.34 2.17
C ARG A 228 11.50 -39.32 3.16
N ILE A 229 12.39 -38.91 4.06
CA ILE A 229 12.20 -37.80 4.97
C ILE A 229 12.85 -36.55 4.35
N VAL A 230 12.15 -35.42 4.35
CA VAL A 230 12.72 -34.12 3.99
C VAL A 230 12.73 -33.25 5.23
N LEU A 231 13.92 -32.82 5.67
CA LEU A 231 14.09 -31.90 6.79
C LEU A 231 14.51 -30.53 6.26
N GLU A 232 13.75 -29.48 6.53
CA GLU A 232 14.23 -28.12 6.29
C GLU A 232 15.39 -27.83 7.25
N TRP A 233 16.58 -27.61 6.70
CA TRP A 233 17.80 -27.50 7.46
C TRP A 233 18.22 -26.04 7.66
N ARG A 234 18.59 -25.73 8.91
CA ARG A 234 19.21 -24.46 9.32
C ARG A 234 20.53 -24.72 10.05
N PRO A 235 21.60 -23.94 9.79
CA PRO A 235 22.87 -24.10 10.50
C PRO A 235 22.79 -23.88 12.02
N THR A 236 21.82 -23.07 12.46
CA THR A 236 21.56 -22.72 13.86
C THR A 236 20.80 -23.80 14.62
N GLU A 237 20.07 -24.67 13.93
CA GLU A 237 19.15 -25.66 14.52
C GLU A 237 19.77 -27.06 14.59
N ARG A 238 20.94 -27.17 15.24
CA ARG A 238 21.70 -28.42 15.25
C ARG A 238 21.01 -29.53 16.04
N GLN A 239 20.31 -29.20 17.13
CA GLN A 239 19.59 -30.19 17.94
C GLN A 239 18.49 -30.88 17.11
N LEU A 240 17.71 -30.11 16.35
CA LEU A 240 16.66 -30.62 15.46
C LEU A 240 17.23 -31.59 14.42
N ALA A 241 18.29 -31.19 13.70
CA ALA A 241 18.89 -32.05 12.68
C ALA A 241 19.51 -33.33 13.31
N ARG A 242 20.10 -33.22 14.51
CA ARG A 242 20.71 -34.35 15.21
C ARG A 242 19.68 -35.35 15.72
N SER A 243 18.50 -34.90 16.20
CA SER A 243 17.46 -35.79 16.67
C SER A 243 16.95 -36.67 15.53
N VAL A 244 16.63 -36.08 14.38
CA VAL A 244 16.18 -36.83 13.19
C VAL A 244 17.27 -37.75 12.64
N LEU A 245 18.54 -37.31 12.59
CA LEU A 245 19.66 -38.16 12.20
C LEU A 245 19.91 -39.34 13.15
N ARG A 246 19.54 -39.21 14.44
CA ARG A 246 19.64 -40.29 15.41
C ARG A 246 18.60 -41.36 15.10
N GLU A 247 17.34 -40.97 14.91
CA GLU A 247 16.26 -41.90 14.62
C GLU A 247 16.44 -42.60 13.25
N LEU A 248 17.00 -41.91 12.25
CA LEU A 248 17.28 -42.51 10.93
C LEU A 248 18.21 -43.74 10.99
N ARG A 249 19.01 -43.89 12.05
CA ARG A 249 19.88 -45.07 12.22
C ARG A 249 19.07 -46.34 12.36
N GLU A 250 17.93 -46.27 13.04
CA GLU A 250 17.02 -47.37 13.31
C GLU A 250 16.01 -47.60 12.16
N LEU A 251 16.03 -46.77 11.12
CA LEU A 251 15.12 -46.81 9.97
C LEU A 251 15.88 -47.17 8.69
N PRO A 252 16.27 -48.44 8.45
CA PRO A 252 17.23 -48.82 7.41
C PRO A 252 16.76 -48.55 5.97
N GLU A 253 15.45 -48.64 5.71
CA GLU A 253 14.84 -48.40 4.39
C GLU A 253 14.58 -46.92 4.08
N TRP A 254 14.82 -46.04 5.05
CA TRP A 254 14.53 -44.63 4.92
C TRP A 254 15.74 -43.80 4.49
N GLU A 255 15.49 -42.83 3.63
CA GLU A 255 16.44 -41.80 3.21
C GLU A 255 16.08 -40.45 3.83
N LEU A 256 17.10 -39.59 4.01
CA LEU A 256 16.91 -38.22 4.49
C LEU A 256 17.50 -37.20 3.53
N VAL A 257 16.68 -36.21 3.16
CA VAL A 257 17.12 -35.01 2.45
C VAL A 257 17.16 -33.84 3.42
N LEU A 258 18.36 -33.30 3.64
CA LEU A 258 18.56 -32.03 4.31
C LEU A 258 18.35 -30.90 3.30
N LEU A 259 17.16 -30.31 3.33
CA LEU A 259 16.71 -29.28 2.40
C LEU A 259 17.18 -27.89 2.85
N ARG A 260 17.91 -27.19 1.98
CA ARG A 260 18.26 -25.78 2.16
C ARG A 260 17.40 -24.90 1.27
N THR A 261 16.64 -24.01 1.91
CA THR A 261 15.79 -23.02 1.25
C THR A 261 16.46 -21.64 1.16
N LYS A 262 17.57 -21.44 1.87
CA LYS A 262 18.43 -20.24 1.84
C LYS A 262 19.79 -20.55 1.15
N PRO A 263 20.55 -19.55 0.68
CA PRO A 263 21.91 -19.74 0.16
C PRO A 263 22.83 -20.45 1.15
N LEU A 264 23.92 -21.04 0.66
CA LEU A 264 24.87 -21.80 1.47
C LEU A 264 25.44 -20.95 2.62
N SER A 265 25.06 -21.29 3.85
CA SER A 265 25.54 -20.66 5.09
C SER A 265 26.26 -21.63 6.03
N GLY A 266 26.35 -22.91 5.65
CA GLY A 266 27.02 -23.96 6.41
C GLY A 266 26.85 -25.33 5.77
N ARG A 267 27.54 -26.32 6.31
CA ARG A 267 27.41 -27.73 5.92
C ARG A 267 26.90 -28.55 7.12
N PRO A 268 25.85 -29.37 6.95
CA PRO A 268 25.42 -30.27 8.01
C PRO A 268 26.49 -31.32 8.29
N THR A 269 26.59 -31.74 9.55
CA THR A 269 27.42 -32.88 9.94
C THR A 269 26.62 -34.16 9.73
N ILE A 270 27.07 -35.03 8.83
CA ILE A 270 26.44 -36.32 8.54
C ILE A 270 27.30 -37.44 9.18
N PRO A 271 26.74 -38.27 10.07
CA PRO A 271 27.45 -39.42 10.62
C PRO A 271 27.92 -40.40 9.53
N ARG A 272 29.11 -41.00 9.69
CA ARG A 272 29.70 -41.92 8.70
C ARG A 272 28.76 -43.08 8.31
N ALA A 273 28.00 -43.61 9.26
CA ALA A 273 27.04 -44.69 9.04
C ALA A 273 25.85 -44.31 8.14
N LEU A 274 25.61 -43.01 7.91
CA LEU A 274 24.46 -42.50 7.19
C LEU A 274 24.82 -41.83 5.85
N VAL A 275 26.10 -41.82 5.47
CA VAL A 275 26.58 -41.11 4.26
C VAL A 275 25.89 -41.58 2.97
N GLY A 276 25.51 -42.86 2.88
CA GLY A 276 24.78 -43.41 1.73
C GLY A 276 23.28 -43.11 1.70
N ARG A 277 22.69 -42.65 2.82
CA ARG A 277 21.24 -42.46 2.99
C ARG A 277 20.83 -41.00 3.26
N VAL A 278 21.82 -40.12 3.49
CA VAL A 278 21.59 -38.69 3.75
C VAL A 278 22.15 -37.87 2.62
N SER A 279 21.29 -37.07 1.98
CA SER A 279 21.72 -36.12 0.96
C SER A 279 21.40 -34.69 1.37
N VAL A 280 22.18 -33.73 0.87
CA VAL A 280 21.91 -32.30 1.05
C VAL A 280 21.46 -31.74 -0.29
N ARG A 281 20.32 -31.05 -0.31
CA ARG A 281 19.77 -30.43 -1.50
C ARG A 281 19.47 -28.97 -1.24
N THR A 282 19.71 -28.12 -2.24
CA THR A 282 19.34 -26.70 -2.18
C THR A 282 18.20 -26.48 -3.16
N ALA A 283 17.02 -26.16 -2.66
CA ALA A 283 15.86 -25.83 -3.48
C ALA A 283 15.26 -24.52 -2.98
N ARG A 284 15.47 -23.46 -3.76
CA ARG A 284 15.09 -22.08 -3.42
C ARG A 284 13.84 -21.58 -4.14
N SER A 285 13.39 -22.31 -5.16
CA SER A 285 12.17 -22.00 -5.93
C SER A 285 11.14 -23.10 -5.74
N GLY A 286 9.85 -22.76 -5.86
CA GLY A 286 8.75 -23.71 -5.82
C GLY A 286 8.98 -24.97 -6.66
N PRO A 287 9.31 -24.88 -7.97
CA PRO A 287 9.55 -26.05 -8.80
C PRO A 287 10.70 -26.95 -8.30
N ALA A 288 11.78 -26.35 -7.78
CA ALA A 288 12.89 -27.13 -7.24
C ALA A 288 12.51 -27.82 -5.92
N ARG A 289 11.60 -27.23 -5.13
CA ARG A 289 11.07 -27.84 -3.90
C ARG A 289 10.06 -28.93 -4.23
N ALA A 290 9.18 -28.72 -5.22
CA ALA A 290 8.20 -29.70 -5.67
C ALA A 290 8.86 -31.02 -6.10
N ALA A 291 9.99 -30.95 -6.81
CA ALA A 291 10.78 -32.13 -7.20
C ALA A 291 11.32 -32.95 -6.01
N LEU A 292 11.34 -32.39 -4.79
CA LEU A 292 11.74 -33.10 -3.57
C LEU A 292 10.54 -33.48 -2.71
N LEU A 293 9.57 -32.56 -2.58
CA LEU A 293 8.43 -32.69 -1.67
C LEU A 293 7.35 -33.63 -2.22
N ASN A 294 7.12 -33.66 -3.53
CA ASN A 294 6.13 -34.55 -4.16
C ASN A 294 6.45 -36.04 -3.94
N GLU A 295 7.73 -36.36 -3.73
CA GLU A 295 8.24 -37.71 -3.47
C GLU A 295 8.49 -37.97 -1.96
N SER A 296 8.12 -37.05 -1.08
CA SER A 296 8.40 -37.15 0.36
C SER A 296 7.24 -37.72 1.14
N ALA A 297 7.52 -38.70 1.98
CA ALA A 297 6.54 -39.31 2.88
C ALA A 297 6.40 -38.51 4.20
N ILE A 298 7.52 -37.95 4.68
CA ILE A 298 7.57 -37.18 5.92
C ILE A 298 8.34 -35.88 5.68
N PHE A 299 7.79 -34.77 6.16
CA PHE A 299 8.46 -33.48 6.20
C PHE A 299 8.68 -33.01 7.64
N VAL A 300 9.90 -32.54 7.92
CA VAL A 300 10.29 -31.96 9.21
C VAL A 300 10.58 -30.47 9.01
N PRO A 301 9.73 -29.55 9.50
CA PRO A 301 9.97 -28.12 9.37
C PRO A 301 11.13 -27.67 10.28
N ALA A 302 11.85 -26.63 9.83
CA ALA A 302 12.78 -25.89 10.67
C ALA A 302 12.01 -25.05 11.71
N LEU A 303 12.63 -24.77 12.85
CA LEU A 303 12.05 -23.93 13.91
C LEU A 303 11.82 -22.49 13.43
N ASP A 304 12.81 -21.95 12.71
CA ASP A 304 12.79 -20.68 12.01
C ASP A 304 12.78 -20.93 10.48
N GLY A 305 11.94 -21.91 10.11
CA GLY A 305 11.66 -22.30 8.74
C GLY A 305 10.85 -21.26 7.96
N LEU A 306 10.58 -21.56 6.69
CA LEU A 306 9.60 -20.80 5.93
C LEU A 306 8.24 -21.51 6.04
N ASP A 307 7.21 -20.85 6.56
CA ASP A 307 5.86 -21.42 6.69
C ASP A 307 5.33 -21.99 5.37
N ARG A 308 5.68 -21.34 4.25
CA ARG A 308 5.40 -21.80 2.88
C ARG A 308 5.82 -23.25 2.64
N VAL A 309 6.98 -23.66 3.13
CA VAL A 309 7.56 -24.97 2.80
C VAL A 309 6.78 -26.09 3.49
N ALA A 310 6.28 -25.84 4.71
CA ALA A 310 5.38 -26.77 5.39
C ALA A 310 4.03 -26.88 4.65
N LEU A 311 3.48 -25.77 4.17
CA LEU A 311 2.26 -25.78 3.35
C LEU A 311 2.45 -26.53 2.02
N GLU A 312 3.60 -26.37 1.38
CA GLU A 312 3.96 -27.09 0.15
C GLU A 312 4.14 -28.59 0.37
N ALA A 313 4.77 -28.99 1.49
CA ALA A 313 4.87 -30.39 1.87
C ALA A 313 3.50 -31.00 2.19
N ALA A 314 2.62 -30.22 2.84
CA ALA A 314 1.24 -30.62 3.09
C ALA A 314 0.47 -30.81 1.77
N ALA A 315 0.58 -29.89 0.81
CA ALA A 315 -0.04 -30.02 -0.52
C ALA A 315 0.48 -31.25 -1.29
N ALA A 316 1.77 -31.54 -1.15
CA ALA A 316 2.40 -32.75 -1.68
C ALA A 316 1.94 -34.05 -0.98
N GLY A 317 1.19 -33.96 0.12
CA GLY A 317 0.65 -35.10 0.86
C GLY A 317 1.59 -35.71 1.90
N ALA A 318 2.68 -35.02 2.25
CA ALA A 318 3.60 -35.50 3.29
C ALA A 318 2.97 -35.39 4.69
N ALA A 319 3.27 -36.35 5.56
CA ALA A 319 3.03 -36.19 6.99
C ALA A 319 4.03 -35.19 7.59
N ILE A 320 3.58 -34.35 8.53
CA ILE A 320 4.39 -33.24 9.06
C ILE A 320 4.84 -33.56 10.49
N ALA A 321 6.13 -33.80 10.70
CA ALA A 321 6.72 -34.11 12.00
C ALA A 321 6.98 -32.84 12.85
N ALA A 322 5.90 -32.14 13.22
CA ALA A 322 5.95 -30.89 13.99
C ALA A 322 5.03 -30.92 15.23
N PRO A 323 5.33 -31.78 16.23
CA PRO A 323 4.50 -31.89 17.42
C PRO A 323 4.53 -30.60 18.27
N PRO A 324 3.50 -30.35 19.10
CA PRO A 324 3.50 -29.23 20.04
C PRO A 324 4.74 -29.22 20.94
N GLY A 325 5.26 -28.03 21.25
CA GLY A 325 6.45 -27.87 22.11
C GLY A 325 7.80 -27.95 21.39
N LEU A 326 7.83 -28.10 20.06
CA LEU A 326 9.06 -28.28 19.29
C LEU A 326 10.12 -27.18 19.52
N ARG A 327 9.71 -25.92 19.74
CA ARG A 327 10.64 -24.82 20.07
C ARG A 327 11.33 -25.00 21.43
N ALA A 328 10.65 -25.60 22.39
CA ALA A 328 11.22 -25.88 23.71
C ALA A 328 12.04 -27.17 23.73
N GLN A 329 11.61 -28.18 22.96
CA GLN A 329 12.27 -29.50 22.90
C GLN A 329 12.37 -30.01 21.44
N PRO A 330 13.42 -29.62 20.70
CA PRO A 330 13.61 -30.01 19.29
C PRO A 330 13.73 -31.53 19.06
N GLU A 331 14.04 -32.30 20.10
CA GLU A 331 14.11 -33.76 20.06
C GLU A 331 12.75 -34.41 19.75
N LEU A 332 11.64 -33.73 20.03
CA LEU A 332 10.30 -34.21 19.73
C LEU A 332 10.07 -34.44 18.23
N ALA A 333 10.72 -33.67 17.34
CA ALA A 333 10.64 -33.92 15.91
C ALA A 333 11.27 -35.27 15.51
N GLY A 334 12.35 -35.68 16.19
CA GLY A 334 12.94 -37.01 15.98
C GLY A 334 11.93 -38.10 16.32
N ALA A 335 11.36 -38.06 17.52
CA ALA A 335 10.36 -39.04 17.97
C ALA A 335 9.11 -39.06 17.07
N ALA A 336 8.61 -37.90 16.65
CA ALA A 336 7.49 -37.81 15.70
C ALA A 336 7.86 -38.40 14.33
N THR A 337 9.08 -38.16 13.84
CA THR A 337 9.57 -38.76 12.58
C THR A 337 9.63 -40.28 12.68
N ALA A 338 10.18 -40.82 13.78
CA ALA A 338 10.24 -42.27 14.00
C ALA A 338 8.84 -42.89 14.02
N ARG A 339 7.92 -42.29 14.79
CA ARG A 339 6.52 -42.75 14.87
C ARG A 339 5.83 -42.78 13.50
N LEU A 340 6.01 -41.75 12.68
CA LEU A 340 5.43 -41.68 11.33
C LEU A 340 6.11 -42.65 10.35
N ALA A 341 7.38 -42.98 10.58
CA ALA A 341 8.10 -43.93 9.76
C ALA A 341 7.71 -45.39 10.06
N GLU A 342 7.33 -45.68 11.31
CA GLU A 342 6.91 -47.01 11.78
C GLU A 342 5.41 -47.30 11.57
N ASP A 343 4.54 -46.29 11.64
CA ASP A 343 3.09 -46.43 11.48
C ASP A 343 2.59 -45.87 10.14
N ASP A 344 2.49 -46.75 9.14
CA ASP A 344 2.00 -46.42 7.80
C ASP A 344 0.57 -45.85 7.79
N ALA A 345 -0.31 -46.40 8.65
CA ALA A 345 -1.71 -45.98 8.68
C ALA A 345 -1.86 -44.57 9.24
N LEU A 346 -1.10 -44.25 10.30
CA LEU A 346 -1.00 -42.90 10.84
C LEU A 346 -0.42 -41.93 9.80
N ARG A 347 0.71 -42.27 9.19
CA ARG A 347 1.38 -41.42 8.19
C ARG A 347 0.47 -41.07 7.02
N GLN A 348 -0.19 -42.08 6.44
CA GLN A 348 -1.10 -41.86 5.31
C GLN A 348 -2.34 -41.06 5.72
N ARG A 349 -2.86 -41.26 6.94
CA ARG A 349 -3.98 -40.45 7.45
C ARG A 349 -3.57 -38.99 7.60
N GLU A 350 -2.45 -38.71 8.27
CA GLU A 350 -1.94 -37.35 8.43
C GLU A 350 -1.61 -36.69 7.09
N GLY A 351 -1.00 -37.42 6.15
CA GLY A 351 -0.71 -36.92 4.80
C GLY A 351 -1.96 -36.49 4.04
N ARG A 352 -3.04 -37.30 4.11
CA ARG A 352 -4.35 -36.95 3.50
C ARG A 352 -4.98 -35.73 4.16
N GLU A 353 -4.97 -35.65 5.49
CA GLU A 353 -5.52 -34.51 6.25
C GLU A 353 -4.74 -33.22 5.96
N ASN A 354 -3.42 -33.30 5.91
CA ASN A 354 -2.54 -32.17 5.57
C ASN A 354 -2.80 -31.67 4.14
N ARG A 355 -2.95 -32.58 3.17
CA ARG A 355 -3.29 -32.22 1.80
C ARG A 355 -4.66 -31.56 1.70
N GLN A 356 -5.68 -32.13 2.33
CA GLN A 356 -7.02 -31.57 2.34
C GLN A 356 -7.03 -30.13 2.91
N ARG A 357 -6.27 -29.88 3.98
CA ARG A 357 -6.08 -28.52 4.49
C ARG A 357 -5.40 -27.61 3.47
N ALA A 358 -4.31 -28.06 2.86
CA ALA A 358 -3.55 -27.27 1.89
C ALA A 358 -4.34 -26.95 0.61
N GLU A 359 -5.25 -27.83 0.17
CA GLU A 359 -6.20 -27.57 -0.92
C GLU A 359 -7.17 -26.42 -0.60
N GLY A 360 -7.41 -26.14 0.68
CA GLY A 360 -8.15 -24.96 1.15
C GLY A 360 -7.34 -23.65 1.12
N GLU A 361 -6.01 -23.72 0.99
CA GLU A 361 -5.08 -22.58 1.09
C GLU A 361 -4.38 -22.28 -0.26
N THR A 362 -5.08 -22.50 -1.37
CA THR A 362 -4.53 -22.28 -2.72
C THR A 362 -4.38 -20.80 -3.08
N PHE A 363 -3.51 -20.48 -4.04
CA PHE A 363 -3.42 -19.12 -4.58
C PHE A 363 -4.76 -18.60 -5.16
N ALA A 364 -5.60 -19.47 -5.72
CA ALA A 364 -6.92 -19.09 -6.23
C ALA A 364 -7.84 -18.62 -5.10
N ARG A 365 -7.84 -19.32 -3.96
CA ARG A 365 -8.57 -18.90 -2.76
C ARG A 365 -7.99 -17.61 -2.18
N LEU A 366 -6.66 -17.51 -2.11
CA LEU A 366 -5.97 -16.29 -1.66
C LEU A 366 -6.39 -15.07 -2.49
N ALA A 367 -6.38 -15.20 -3.81
CA ALA A 367 -6.78 -14.14 -4.73
C ALA A 367 -8.25 -13.77 -4.58
N SER A 368 -9.14 -14.74 -4.32
CA SER A 368 -10.56 -14.48 -4.05
C SER A 368 -10.74 -13.64 -2.77
N GLU A 369 -9.97 -13.91 -1.72
CA GLU A 369 -9.99 -13.10 -0.51
C GLU A 369 -9.46 -11.69 -0.72
N HIS A 370 -8.42 -11.54 -1.54
CA HIS A 370 -7.87 -10.25 -1.93
C HIS A 370 -8.83 -9.47 -2.83
N ASP A 371 -9.51 -10.11 -3.78
CA ASP A 371 -10.54 -9.46 -4.61
C ASP A 371 -11.66 -8.89 -3.74
N ALA A 372 -12.20 -9.70 -2.81
CA ALA A 372 -13.23 -9.24 -1.89
C ALA A 372 -12.76 -8.04 -1.05
N LEU A 373 -11.52 -8.07 -0.56
CA LEU A 373 -10.91 -6.94 0.15
C LEU A 373 -10.78 -5.71 -0.75
N TYR A 374 -10.20 -5.86 -1.94
CA TYR A 374 -9.97 -4.75 -2.87
C TYR A 374 -11.27 -4.10 -3.31
N ARG A 375 -12.30 -4.90 -3.60
CA ARG A 375 -13.64 -4.38 -3.90
C ARG A 375 -14.26 -3.66 -2.72
N LYS A 376 -14.07 -4.16 -1.49
CA LYS A 376 -14.52 -3.46 -0.27
C LYS A 376 -13.82 -2.11 -0.12
N LEU A 377 -12.50 -2.06 -0.35
CA LEU A 377 -11.74 -0.81 -0.29
C LEU A 377 -12.13 0.16 -1.41
N ALA A 378 -12.34 -0.33 -2.63
CA ALA A 378 -12.73 0.49 -3.78
C ALA A 378 -14.04 1.26 -3.55
N LYS A 379 -14.95 0.76 -2.72
CA LYS A 379 -16.18 1.48 -2.32
C LYS A 379 -15.92 2.77 -1.53
N ARG A 380 -14.75 2.92 -0.91
CA ARG A 380 -14.34 4.16 -0.21
C ARG A 380 -13.97 5.30 -1.16
N ARG A 381 -13.77 4.99 -2.45
CA ARG A 381 -13.43 5.99 -3.46
C ARG A 381 -14.72 6.55 -4.05
N ARG A 382 -14.93 7.85 -3.95
CA ARG A 382 -16.11 8.52 -4.51
C ARG A 382 -16.15 8.32 -6.02
N ALA A 383 -17.35 8.12 -6.56
CA ALA A 383 -17.55 8.00 -8.00
C ALA A 383 -17.20 9.34 -8.68
N ALA A 384 -16.48 9.27 -9.80
CA ALA A 384 -16.28 10.45 -10.63
C ALA A 384 -17.56 10.72 -11.45
N SER A 385 -18.15 11.89 -11.30
CA SER A 385 -19.21 12.38 -12.20
C SER A 385 -18.60 12.79 -13.53
N LYS A 386 -19.24 12.41 -14.65
CA LYS A 386 -18.86 12.89 -15.98
C LYS A 386 -19.63 14.14 -16.40
N ASP A 387 -20.73 14.43 -15.71
CA ASP A 387 -21.60 15.55 -16.04
C ASP A 387 -21.08 16.81 -15.36
N ASP A 388 -20.92 17.87 -16.16
CA ASP A 388 -20.61 19.24 -15.75
C ASP A 388 -21.80 20.14 -16.10
N PRO A 389 -22.80 20.26 -15.20
CA PRO A 389 -24.01 21.04 -15.46
C PRO A 389 -23.72 22.54 -15.62
N LEU A 390 -22.56 23.01 -15.17
CA LEU A 390 -22.14 24.42 -15.22
C LEU A 390 -21.14 24.71 -16.34
N SER A 391 -20.94 23.76 -17.26
CA SER A 391 -20.00 23.91 -18.38
C SER A 391 -20.22 25.15 -19.25
N GLY A 392 -21.44 25.70 -19.28
CA GLY A 392 -21.79 26.95 -19.99
C GLY A 392 -21.66 28.24 -19.18
N ARG A 393 -21.38 28.19 -17.87
CA ARG A 393 -21.22 29.38 -17.01
C ARG A 393 -19.85 30.04 -17.22
N GLU A 394 -19.71 31.31 -16.87
CA GLU A 394 -18.43 32.01 -16.91
C GLU A 394 -17.44 31.45 -15.89
N TRP A 395 -16.14 31.71 -16.11
CA TRP A 395 -15.09 31.35 -15.15
C TRP A 395 -14.86 32.48 -14.17
N ILE A 396 -14.87 32.15 -12.88
CA ILE A 396 -14.51 33.05 -11.79
C ILE A 396 -13.29 32.54 -11.04
N VAL A 397 -12.65 33.44 -10.28
CA VAL A 397 -11.62 33.08 -9.30
C VAL A 397 -12.23 33.20 -7.91
N CYS A 398 -12.08 32.15 -7.11
CA CYS A 398 -12.66 32.06 -5.78
C CYS A 398 -11.59 31.72 -4.73
N ASP A 399 -11.58 32.41 -3.60
CA ASP A 399 -10.74 32.09 -2.45
C ASP A 399 -11.63 31.62 -1.29
N LEU A 400 -11.41 30.39 -0.81
CA LEU A 400 -12.32 29.68 0.09
C LEU A 400 -11.93 29.73 1.57
N HIS A 401 -10.84 30.43 1.91
CA HIS A 401 -10.35 30.46 3.27
C HIS A 401 -9.69 31.82 3.55
N MET A 402 -10.38 32.70 4.26
CA MET A 402 -9.84 33.99 4.69
C MET A 402 -10.52 34.50 5.95
N HIS A 403 -9.82 35.41 6.63
CA HIS A 403 -10.19 35.93 7.94
C HIS A 403 -10.28 37.46 7.91
N THR A 404 -11.09 38.01 8.81
CA THR A 404 -11.36 39.44 8.99
C THR A 404 -11.03 39.87 10.42
N SER A 405 -11.21 41.16 10.75
CA SER A 405 -11.02 41.72 12.10
C SER A 405 -11.88 41.08 13.19
N TRP A 406 -12.88 40.28 12.81
CA TRP A 406 -13.66 39.46 13.74
C TRP A 406 -12.86 38.27 14.29
N SER A 407 -11.88 37.77 13.54
CA SER A 407 -10.95 36.76 14.03
C SER A 407 -9.92 37.38 14.97
N HIS A 408 -9.72 36.73 16.13
CA HIS A 408 -8.82 37.19 17.20
C HIS A 408 -7.38 37.49 16.78
N ASP A 409 -6.94 37.00 15.62
CA ASP A 409 -5.59 37.13 15.12
C ASP A 409 -5.50 37.73 13.71
N CYS A 410 -6.58 38.30 13.19
CA CYS A 410 -6.61 39.05 11.92
C CYS A 410 -7.04 40.50 12.18
N ALA A 411 -6.51 41.43 11.37
CA ALA A 411 -6.72 42.87 11.50
C ALA A 411 -7.29 43.49 10.21
N ILE A 412 -7.83 42.66 9.30
CA ILE A 412 -8.40 43.14 8.04
C ILE A 412 -9.88 43.47 8.27
N GLU A 413 -10.26 44.74 8.15
CA GLU A 413 -11.68 45.11 8.17
C GLU A 413 -12.44 44.51 6.99
N VAL A 414 -13.71 44.14 7.20
CA VAL A 414 -14.54 43.46 6.21
C VAL A 414 -14.61 44.25 4.89
N LEU A 415 -14.83 45.56 4.96
CA LEU A 415 -14.90 46.42 3.76
C LEU A 415 -13.55 46.52 3.01
N ASP A 416 -12.44 46.54 3.74
CA ASP A 416 -11.10 46.55 3.13
C ASP A 416 -10.82 45.22 2.42
N LEU A 417 -11.24 44.10 3.02
CA LEU A 417 -11.14 42.78 2.41
C LEU A 417 -11.95 42.71 1.11
N LEU A 418 -13.21 43.14 1.13
CA LEU A 418 -14.09 43.12 -0.05
C LEU A 418 -13.52 43.99 -1.18
N THR A 419 -13.13 45.22 -0.88
CA THR A 419 -12.56 46.17 -1.86
C THR A 419 -11.27 45.61 -2.47
N HIS A 420 -10.42 44.99 -1.64
CA HIS A 420 -9.17 44.42 -2.11
C HIS A 420 -9.41 43.17 -2.98
N ALA A 421 -10.33 42.29 -2.59
CA ALA A 421 -10.71 41.11 -3.35
C ALA A 421 -11.26 41.46 -4.75
N GLU A 422 -12.09 42.51 -4.85
CA GLU A 422 -12.55 43.05 -6.14
C GLU A 422 -11.39 43.58 -6.99
N THR A 423 -10.46 44.30 -6.37
CA THR A 423 -9.26 44.83 -7.05
C THR A 423 -8.35 43.72 -7.58
N GLU A 424 -8.24 42.61 -6.86
CA GLU A 424 -7.48 41.42 -7.27
C GLU A 424 -8.20 40.59 -8.34
N GLY A 425 -9.45 40.94 -8.68
CA GLY A 425 -10.27 40.28 -9.69
C GLY A 425 -10.86 38.95 -9.23
N LEU A 426 -11.10 38.78 -7.93
CA LEU A 426 -11.89 37.65 -7.42
C LEU A 426 -13.35 37.83 -7.84
N GLY A 427 -14.05 36.72 -8.09
CA GLY A 427 -15.49 36.70 -8.36
C GLY A 427 -16.31 36.16 -7.19
N ALA A 428 -15.67 35.41 -6.29
CA ALA A 428 -16.29 34.91 -5.07
C ALA A 428 -15.27 34.78 -3.94
N ILE A 429 -15.72 34.93 -2.70
CA ILE A 429 -14.88 34.77 -1.51
C ILE A 429 -15.65 34.03 -0.41
N ALA A 430 -14.97 33.21 0.39
CA ALA A 430 -15.53 32.67 1.63
C ALA A 430 -14.88 33.31 2.84
N ILE A 431 -15.67 33.91 3.72
CA ILE A 431 -15.20 34.48 4.99
C ILE A 431 -15.39 33.42 6.06
N THR A 432 -14.30 33.04 6.73
CA THR A 432 -14.24 31.85 7.57
C THR A 432 -13.59 32.17 8.91
N ASP A 433 -14.08 33.19 9.59
CA ASP A 433 -13.50 33.68 10.84
C ASP A 433 -13.48 32.61 11.95
N HIS A 434 -12.48 32.70 12.83
CA HIS A 434 -12.21 31.69 13.86
C HIS A 434 -13.23 31.69 14.99
N ASN A 435 -14.15 30.72 14.98
CA ASN A 435 -15.19 30.52 16.01
C ASN A 435 -16.13 31.73 16.18
N VAL A 436 -16.32 32.50 15.11
CA VAL A 436 -17.19 33.67 15.11
C VAL A 436 -17.80 33.85 13.73
N PHE A 437 -19.10 34.13 13.67
CA PHE A 437 -19.82 34.28 12.39
C PHE A 437 -20.07 35.75 11.98
N GLY A 438 -19.71 36.72 12.84
CA GLY A 438 -20.01 38.14 12.65
C GLY A 438 -19.45 38.74 11.35
N GLY A 439 -18.21 38.41 10.97
CA GLY A 439 -17.58 38.90 9.75
C GLY A 439 -18.29 38.45 8.47
N ALA A 440 -18.81 37.22 8.46
CA ALA A 440 -19.62 36.71 7.35
C ALA A 440 -20.94 37.47 7.21
N LEU A 441 -21.64 37.76 8.32
CA LEU A 441 -22.87 38.55 8.32
C LEU A 441 -22.64 39.99 7.87
N GLU A 442 -21.56 40.63 8.33
CA GLU A 442 -21.19 41.98 7.92
C GLU A 442 -20.91 42.05 6.41
N ALA A 443 -20.19 41.07 5.88
CA ALA A 443 -19.89 41.01 4.45
C ALA A 443 -21.12 40.75 3.59
N LEU A 444 -22.06 39.91 4.05
CA LEU A 444 -23.34 39.68 3.37
C LEU A 444 -24.22 40.94 3.33
N ALA A 445 -24.11 41.81 4.35
CA ALA A 445 -24.84 43.08 4.41
C ALA A 445 -24.17 44.20 3.58
N ALA A 446 -22.90 44.04 3.21
CA ALA A 446 -22.16 45.01 2.43
C ALA A 446 -22.58 45.00 0.95
N THR A 447 -22.47 46.16 0.29
CA THR A 447 -22.66 46.24 -1.16
C THR A 447 -21.35 45.86 -1.87
N THR A 448 -21.34 44.74 -2.59
CA THR A 448 -20.19 44.25 -3.35
C THR A 448 -20.65 43.56 -4.63
N SER A 449 -19.75 43.48 -5.61
CA SER A 449 -19.90 42.69 -6.83
C SER A 449 -19.50 41.21 -6.66
N LEU A 450 -18.90 40.85 -5.52
CA LEU A 450 -18.45 39.50 -5.22
C LEU A 450 -19.61 38.61 -4.75
N THR A 451 -19.57 37.34 -5.12
CA THR A 451 -20.36 36.31 -4.42
C THR A 451 -19.70 35.99 -3.07
N VAL A 452 -20.34 36.40 -1.97
CA VAL A 452 -19.87 36.12 -0.61
C VAL A 452 -20.45 34.78 -0.15
N VAL A 453 -19.57 33.83 0.20
CA VAL A 453 -19.92 32.56 0.83
C VAL A 453 -19.75 32.73 2.35
N PRO A 454 -20.85 32.72 3.13
CA PRO A 454 -20.74 32.86 4.57
C PRO A 454 -20.20 31.57 5.18
N GLY A 455 -19.22 31.67 6.06
CA GLY A 455 -18.66 30.54 6.76
C GLY A 455 -18.02 30.88 8.08
N GLU A 456 -17.46 29.86 8.71
CA GLU A 456 -16.80 29.91 10.01
C GLU A 456 -15.71 28.84 10.03
N GLU A 457 -14.53 29.12 10.60
CA GLU A 457 -13.52 28.10 10.93
C GLU A 457 -13.68 27.69 12.40
N ILE A 458 -14.35 26.56 12.62
CA ILE A 458 -14.72 26.06 13.93
C ILE A 458 -13.58 25.21 14.50
N LYS A 459 -13.12 25.57 15.69
CA LYS A 459 -12.19 24.75 16.46
C LYS A 459 -12.92 23.64 17.20
N THR A 460 -12.63 22.40 16.82
CA THR A 460 -13.16 21.20 17.49
C THR A 460 -12.50 20.99 18.85
N GLY A 461 -13.04 20.08 19.66
CA GLY A 461 -12.55 19.78 21.00
C GLY A 461 -11.07 19.39 21.04
N ASP A 462 -10.68 18.37 20.27
CA ASP A 462 -9.31 17.83 20.27
C ASP A 462 -8.78 17.41 18.88
N GLN A 463 -9.57 17.54 17.81
CA GLN A 463 -9.21 17.01 16.48
C GLN A 463 -9.01 18.10 15.40
N GLY A 464 -8.60 19.30 15.80
CA GLY A 464 -8.29 20.40 14.88
C GLY A 464 -9.47 21.28 14.53
N GLU A 465 -9.50 21.79 13.31
CA GLU A 465 -10.48 22.76 12.81
C GLU A 465 -11.27 22.21 11.63
N VAL A 466 -12.51 22.68 11.49
CA VAL A 466 -13.40 22.39 10.37
C VAL A 466 -14.03 23.71 9.93
N ILE A 467 -14.06 23.96 8.63
CA ILE A 467 -14.79 25.11 8.07
C ILE A 467 -16.20 24.66 7.71
N GLY A 468 -17.20 25.37 8.20
CA GLY A 468 -18.55 25.30 7.68
C GLY A 468 -18.75 26.42 6.66
N LEU A 469 -19.16 26.09 5.44
CA LEU A 469 -19.56 27.06 4.42
C LEU A 469 -21.08 27.04 4.22
N PHE A 470 -21.64 28.14 3.72
CA PHE A 470 -23.09 28.35 3.58
C PHE A 470 -23.84 28.22 4.91
N LEU A 471 -23.21 28.67 6.00
CA LEU A 471 -23.85 28.69 7.32
C LEU A 471 -24.85 29.83 7.43
N THR A 472 -25.77 29.69 8.38
CA THR A 472 -26.77 30.71 8.73
C THR A 472 -26.59 31.25 10.15
N GLU A 473 -25.95 30.48 11.03
CA GLU A 473 -25.66 30.85 12.40
C GLU A 473 -24.33 30.25 12.88
N GLU A 474 -23.76 30.87 13.92
CA GLU A 474 -22.49 30.46 14.54
C GLU A 474 -22.60 29.05 15.15
N ILE A 475 -21.55 28.25 14.97
CA ILE A 475 -21.46 26.89 15.53
C ILE A 475 -20.63 26.91 16.82
N PRO A 476 -21.09 26.29 17.92
CA PRO A 476 -20.34 26.28 19.16
C PRO A 476 -18.93 25.70 19.02
N ARG A 477 -17.95 26.46 19.53
CA ARG A 477 -16.56 26.00 19.66
C ARG A 477 -16.43 24.80 20.60
N GLY A 478 -15.50 23.90 20.28
CA GLY A 478 -15.05 22.82 21.16
C GLY A 478 -15.92 21.58 21.13
N LEU A 479 -16.88 21.51 20.19
CA LEU A 479 -17.64 20.30 19.93
C LEU A 479 -16.72 19.16 19.46
N PRO A 480 -17.08 17.89 19.74
CA PRO A 480 -16.44 16.74 19.10
C PRO A 480 -16.47 16.88 17.58
N PHE A 481 -15.43 16.37 16.89
CA PHE A 481 -15.28 16.49 15.43
C PHE A 481 -16.55 16.08 14.67
N ALA A 482 -17.12 14.92 15.01
CA ALA A 482 -18.34 14.41 14.39
C ALA A 482 -19.56 15.32 14.63
N ASP A 483 -19.67 15.90 15.84
CA ASP A 483 -20.78 16.79 16.19
C ASP A 483 -20.64 18.14 15.48
N THR A 484 -19.41 18.62 15.26
CA THR A 484 -19.16 19.79 14.40
C THR A 484 -19.60 19.53 12.96
N LEU A 485 -19.29 18.36 12.39
CA LEU A 485 -19.74 18.02 11.03
C LEU A 485 -21.27 17.99 10.94
N ALA A 486 -21.91 17.34 11.92
CA ALA A 486 -23.35 17.25 12.00
C ALA A 486 -24.01 18.63 12.11
N ALA A 487 -23.49 19.52 12.95
CA ALA A 487 -24.00 20.88 13.11
C ALA A 487 -23.92 21.69 11.81
N ILE A 488 -22.85 21.54 11.01
CA ILE A 488 -22.74 22.16 9.69
C ILE A 488 -23.82 21.63 8.74
N HIS A 489 -24.02 20.31 8.70
CA HIS A 489 -25.02 19.69 7.83
C HIS A 489 -26.46 19.97 8.26
N GLU A 490 -26.74 20.14 9.55
CA GLU A 490 -28.07 20.52 10.08
C GLU A 490 -28.52 21.88 9.56
N GLN A 491 -27.58 22.81 9.35
CA GLN A 491 -27.84 24.09 8.70
C GLN A 491 -27.92 24.00 7.16
N GLY A 492 -27.73 22.81 6.59
CA GLY A 492 -27.61 22.61 5.14
C GLY A 492 -26.30 23.13 4.55
N GLY A 493 -25.30 23.40 5.41
CA GLY A 493 -23.98 23.89 5.02
C GLY A 493 -23.10 22.83 4.37
N VAL A 494 -21.89 23.23 4.03
CA VAL A 494 -20.85 22.41 3.39
C VAL A 494 -19.69 22.23 4.35
N VAL A 495 -19.32 20.97 4.61
CA VAL A 495 -18.15 20.64 5.42
C VAL A 495 -16.88 20.79 4.58
N TYR A 496 -16.10 21.82 4.87
CA TYR A 496 -14.80 22.07 4.29
C TYR A 496 -13.72 21.74 5.32
N LEU A 497 -12.83 20.78 5.02
CA LEU A 497 -11.74 20.44 5.92
C LEU A 497 -10.48 21.23 5.58
N PRO A 498 -10.09 22.24 6.39
CA PRO A 498 -8.91 23.06 6.14
C PRO A 498 -7.62 22.32 6.54
N HIS A 499 -6.53 22.64 5.85
CA HIS A 499 -5.14 22.26 6.12
C HIS A 499 -4.91 20.89 6.84
N PRO A 500 -5.49 19.76 6.37
CA PRO A 500 -5.67 18.53 7.15
C PRO A 500 -4.39 17.74 7.51
N PHE A 501 -3.24 18.14 6.97
CA PHE A 501 -1.93 17.52 7.25
C PHE A 501 -0.92 18.50 7.84
N ASP A 502 -1.36 19.71 8.23
CA ASP A 502 -0.50 20.66 8.92
C ASP A 502 -0.24 20.25 10.36
N ARG A 503 0.85 19.50 10.55
CA ARG A 503 1.28 18.99 11.86
C ARG A 503 1.85 20.09 12.77
N MET A 504 1.84 21.35 12.36
CA MET A 504 2.11 22.49 13.24
C MET A 504 0.88 22.85 14.09
N HIS A 505 -0.30 22.39 13.71
CA HIS A 505 -1.56 22.58 14.40
C HIS A 505 -2.16 21.24 14.83
N SER A 506 -3.22 21.29 15.65
CA SER A 506 -4.03 20.10 15.94
C SER A 506 -4.78 19.71 14.67
N ILE A 507 -4.66 18.44 14.26
CA ILE A 507 -5.33 17.91 13.06
C ILE A 507 -6.02 16.60 13.39
N PRO A 508 -7.06 16.20 12.63
CA PRO A 508 -7.65 14.89 12.79
C PRO A 508 -6.63 13.82 12.39
N ASP A 509 -6.55 12.74 13.16
CA ASP A 509 -5.69 11.62 12.76
C ASP A 509 -6.23 10.93 11.49
N ALA A 510 -5.36 10.20 10.81
CA ALA A 510 -5.73 9.53 9.56
C ALA A 510 -6.87 8.50 9.73
N ALA A 511 -7.06 7.96 10.93
CA ALA A 511 -8.15 7.02 11.22
C ALA A 511 -9.49 7.74 11.29
N THR A 512 -9.52 8.93 11.90
CA THR A 512 -10.68 9.82 12.00
C THR A 512 -11.06 10.34 10.62
N LEU A 513 -10.09 10.84 9.84
CA LEU A 513 -10.35 11.25 8.45
C LEU A 513 -11.00 10.13 7.63
N ARG A 514 -10.53 8.88 7.78
CA ARG A 514 -11.08 7.72 7.09
C ARG A 514 -12.51 7.35 7.53
N ARG A 515 -12.88 7.62 8.78
CA ARG A 515 -14.23 7.34 9.30
C ARG A 515 -15.25 8.33 8.76
N HIS A 516 -14.86 9.59 8.59
CA HIS A 516 -15.74 10.68 8.17
C HIS A 516 -15.57 11.07 6.69
N LEU A 517 -15.00 10.20 5.85
CA LEU A 517 -14.80 10.51 4.42
C LEU A 517 -16.10 10.84 3.69
N ASP A 518 -17.23 10.27 4.11
CA ASP A 518 -18.53 10.51 3.49
C ASP A 518 -19.19 11.80 3.97
N GLU A 519 -18.74 12.35 5.10
CA GLU A 519 -19.25 13.58 5.73
C GLU A 519 -18.43 14.83 5.33
N ILE A 520 -17.21 14.66 4.82
CA ILE A 520 -16.36 15.78 4.38
C ILE A 520 -16.67 16.14 2.93
N ASP A 521 -17.36 17.25 2.69
CA ASP A 521 -17.77 17.65 1.34
C ASP A 521 -16.59 18.15 0.49
N VAL A 522 -15.74 19.00 1.07
CA VAL A 522 -14.59 19.64 0.41
C VAL A 522 -13.32 19.43 1.25
N PHE A 523 -12.22 19.07 0.59
CA PHE A 523 -10.94 18.80 1.22
C PHE A 523 -9.88 19.77 0.72
N GLU A 524 -9.29 20.59 1.61
CA GLU A 524 -8.30 21.59 1.22
C GLU A 524 -6.99 20.93 0.76
N VAL A 525 -6.69 21.05 -0.53
CA VAL A 525 -5.45 20.51 -1.14
C VAL A 525 -4.36 21.55 -1.32
N TYR A 526 -4.70 22.83 -1.19
CA TYR A 526 -3.75 23.92 -1.22
C TYR A 526 -4.15 25.04 -0.27
N ASN A 527 -3.33 25.20 0.77
CA ASN A 527 -3.33 26.36 1.64
C ASN A 527 -2.02 27.14 1.41
N ALA A 528 -2.14 28.45 1.13
CA ALA A 528 -1.00 29.30 0.75
C ALA A 528 -0.09 29.67 1.93
N ARG A 529 -0.55 29.48 3.17
CA ARG A 529 0.13 29.90 4.40
C ARG A 529 0.92 28.78 5.10
N LEU A 530 0.84 27.54 4.61
CA LEU A 530 1.59 26.43 5.20
C LEU A 530 3.11 26.66 5.12
N LEU A 531 3.80 26.39 6.22
CA LEU A 531 5.25 26.52 6.32
C LEU A 531 5.99 25.52 5.42
N PHE A 532 5.44 24.32 5.22
CA PHE A 532 6.06 23.25 4.45
C PHE A 532 5.16 22.80 3.30
N GLU A 533 5.62 22.98 2.06
CA GLU A 533 4.89 22.58 0.84
C GLU A 533 4.52 21.09 0.81
N GLY A 534 5.29 20.24 1.51
CA GLY A 534 5.02 18.81 1.63
C GLY A 534 3.66 18.47 2.25
N TYR A 535 3.05 19.38 3.01
CA TYR A 535 1.68 19.18 3.54
C TYR A 535 0.63 19.30 2.44
N ASN A 536 0.73 20.30 1.56
CA ASN A 536 -0.15 20.41 0.39
C ASN A 536 0.00 19.20 -0.56
N GLU A 537 1.22 18.69 -0.74
CA GLU A 537 1.43 17.44 -1.49
C GLU A 537 0.73 16.23 -0.84
N GLU A 538 0.77 16.12 0.49
CA GLU A 538 0.09 15.04 1.22
C GLU A 538 -1.43 15.17 1.11
N SER A 539 -1.98 16.39 1.22
CA SER A 539 -3.40 16.67 1.01
C SER A 539 -3.86 16.27 -0.38
N LEU A 540 -3.14 16.70 -1.42
CA LEU A 540 -3.46 16.35 -2.80
C LEU A 540 -3.43 14.83 -3.04
N ARG A 541 -2.45 14.13 -2.44
CA ARG A 541 -2.35 12.67 -2.52
C ARG A 541 -3.48 11.96 -1.80
N PHE A 542 -3.95 12.48 -0.66
CA PHE A 542 -5.06 11.90 0.10
C PHE A 542 -6.39 12.15 -0.61
N ALA A 543 -6.65 13.37 -1.05
CA ALA A 543 -7.85 13.70 -1.82
C ALA A 543 -7.94 12.87 -3.11
N GLY A 544 -6.85 12.76 -3.87
CA GLY A 544 -6.83 11.93 -5.08
C GLY A 544 -7.06 10.43 -4.82
N LYS A 545 -6.65 9.93 -3.65
CA LYS A 545 -6.82 8.53 -3.24
C LYS A 545 -8.28 8.13 -3.05
N TYR A 546 -9.07 8.97 -2.40
CA TYR A 546 -10.50 8.72 -2.18
C TYR A 546 -11.39 9.45 -3.18
N ASN A 547 -10.79 10.16 -4.16
CA ASN A 547 -11.49 11.00 -5.13
C ASN A 547 -12.37 12.07 -4.45
N LEU A 548 -11.83 12.73 -3.44
CA LEU A 548 -12.50 13.82 -2.72
C LEU A 548 -12.56 15.09 -3.57
N THR A 549 -13.61 15.87 -3.38
CA THR A 549 -13.72 17.22 -3.95
C THR A 549 -12.65 18.11 -3.34
N MET A 550 -11.91 18.83 -4.18
CA MET A 550 -10.73 19.58 -3.75
C MET A 550 -11.04 21.06 -3.56
N GLY A 551 -10.61 21.61 -2.42
CA GLY A 551 -10.66 23.04 -2.09
C GLY A 551 -9.28 23.68 -2.08
N ALA A 552 -9.22 24.99 -2.17
CA ALA A 552 -8.01 25.77 -1.94
C ALA A 552 -8.36 27.16 -1.39
N GLY A 553 -7.48 27.69 -0.56
CA GLY A 553 -7.65 29.03 0.00
C GLY A 553 -6.33 29.66 0.42
N SER A 554 -6.38 30.97 0.65
CA SER A 554 -5.20 31.75 1.03
C SER A 554 -4.86 31.66 2.51
N ASP A 555 -5.86 31.40 3.36
CA ASP A 555 -5.78 31.56 4.81
C ASP A 555 -5.23 32.96 5.18
N ALA A 556 -5.78 33.96 4.48
CA ALA A 556 -5.32 35.34 4.57
C ALA A 556 -5.70 35.97 5.92
N HIS A 557 -4.70 36.55 6.58
CA HIS A 557 -4.85 37.40 7.77
C HIS A 557 -4.25 38.80 7.58
N VAL A 558 -3.71 39.07 6.39
CA VAL A 558 -3.32 40.39 5.92
C VAL A 558 -3.78 40.55 4.47
N LEU A 559 -4.09 41.77 4.04
CA LEU A 559 -4.59 42.05 2.68
C LEU A 559 -3.70 41.42 1.59
N GLN A 560 -2.39 41.51 1.74
CA GLN A 560 -1.43 40.96 0.78
C GLN A 560 -1.52 39.43 0.62
N GLY A 561 -2.16 38.72 1.56
CA GLY A 561 -2.40 37.28 1.48
C GLY A 561 -3.61 36.91 0.62
N VAL A 562 -4.57 37.81 0.43
CA VAL A 562 -5.83 37.53 -0.29
C VAL A 562 -5.53 37.05 -1.72
N GLY A 563 -6.16 35.96 -2.14
CA GLY A 563 -6.01 35.40 -3.49
C GLY A 563 -4.68 34.70 -3.76
N THR A 564 -3.81 34.53 -2.75
CA THR A 564 -2.54 33.79 -2.91
C THR A 564 -2.74 32.28 -3.08
N GLY A 565 -3.84 31.75 -2.54
CA GLY A 565 -4.40 30.44 -2.85
C GLY A 565 -5.85 30.60 -3.26
N ALA A 566 -6.20 30.11 -4.45
CA ALA A 566 -7.53 30.28 -5.00
C ALA A 566 -7.91 29.11 -5.92
N LEU A 567 -9.15 29.08 -6.33
CA LEU A 567 -9.72 28.18 -7.32
C LEU A 567 -10.21 28.96 -8.52
N ARG A 568 -9.86 28.49 -9.72
CA ARG A 568 -10.59 28.85 -10.94
C ARG A 568 -11.74 27.87 -11.10
N MET A 569 -12.97 28.36 -11.05
CA MET A 569 -14.17 27.53 -11.10
C MET A 569 -15.28 28.22 -11.90
N ARG A 570 -16.33 27.48 -12.24
CA ARG A 570 -17.52 28.06 -12.89
C ARG A 570 -18.29 28.93 -11.90
N GLU A 571 -18.86 30.02 -12.39
CA GLU A 571 -19.78 30.85 -11.64
C GLU A 571 -20.92 30.01 -11.05
N PHE A 572 -21.29 30.32 -9.80
CA PHE A 572 -22.30 29.64 -9.02
C PHE A 572 -23.10 30.67 -8.21
N HIS A 573 -24.35 30.37 -7.91
CA HIS A 573 -25.23 31.24 -7.12
C HIS A 573 -25.73 30.62 -5.82
N ASP A 574 -25.61 29.30 -5.69
CA ASP A 574 -26.03 28.56 -4.51
C ASP A 574 -25.03 27.46 -4.16
N ARG A 575 -25.31 26.79 -3.03
CA ARG A 575 -24.51 25.70 -2.48
C ARG A 575 -24.34 24.52 -3.46
N ASP A 576 -25.39 24.16 -4.18
CA ASP A 576 -25.37 22.97 -5.03
C ASP A 576 -24.62 23.25 -6.33
N GLU A 577 -24.80 24.44 -6.92
CA GLU A 577 -23.98 24.94 -8.01
C GLU A 577 -22.51 25.06 -7.57
N PHE A 578 -22.23 25.53 -6.35
CA PHE A 578 -20.88 25.59 -5.80
C PHE A 578 -20.20 24.22 -5.77
N LEU A 579 -20.85 23.21 -5.17
CA LEU A 579 -20.33 21.84 -5.11
C LEU A 579 -20.17 21.21 -6.50
N ALA A 580 -21.08 21.52 -7.44
CA ALA A 580 -20.96 21.07 -8.82
C ALA A 580 -19.75 21.71 -9.52
N SER A 581 -19.55 23.01 -9.32
CA SER A 581 -18.46 23.80 -9.91
C SER A 581 -17.08 23.33 -9.42
N LEU A 582 -16.96 23.00 -8.12
CA LEU A 582 -15.72 22.46 -7.54
C LEU A 582 -15.21 21.17 -8.20
N ARG A 583 -16.08 20.38 -8.83
CA ARG A 583 -15.69 19.11 -9.49
C ARG A 583 -14.74 19.30 -10.66
N SER A 584 -14.79 20.46 -11.32
CA SER A 584 -13.92 20.82 -12.44
C SER A 584 -12.96 21.97 -12.13
N ALA A 585 -12.94 22.43 -10.88
CA ALA A 585 -12.15 23.57 -10.45
C ALA A 585 -10.64 23.29 -10.55
N GLN A 586 -9.88 24.35 -10.79
CA GLN A 586 -8.42 24.30 -10.90
C GLN A 586 -7.78 25.14 -9.80
N VAL A 587 -6.87 24.55 -9.04
CA VAL A 587 -6.11 25.28 -8.02
C VAL A 587 -5.19 26.29 -8.69
N LEU A 588 -5.37 27.56 -8.35
CA LEU A 588 -4.48 28.66 -8.69
C LEU A 588 -3.56 28.96 -7.50
N ARG A 589 -2.25 29.01 -7.78
CA ARG A 589 -1.22 29.28 -6.78
C ARG A 589 -0.52 30.59 -7.14
N ARG A 590 -0.62 31.59 -6.28
CA ARG A 590 0.12 32.87 -6.38
C ARG A 590 0.96 33.03 -5.10
N PRO A 591 1.93 32.14 -4.84
CA PRO A 591 2.60 32.06 -3.55
C PRO A 591 3.36 33.35 -3.25
N LYS A 592 3.20 33.84 -2.03
CA LYS A 592 4.03 34.92 -1.45
C LYS A 592 4.88 34.35 -0.32
N SER A 593 5.95 35.05 0.03
CA SER A 593 6.82 34.62 1.13
C SER A 593 6.03 34.59 2.45
N LEU A 594 5.99 33.44 3.12
CA LEU A 594 5.33 33.31 4.42
C LEU A 594 5.96 34.24 5.46
N LEU A 595 7.28 34.38 5.46
CA LEU A 595 7.98 35.31 6.36
C LEU A 595 7.52 36.75 6.12
N TYR A 596 7.30 37.12 4.86
CA TYR A 596 6.78 38.45 4.51
C TYR A 596 5.36 38.64 5.04
N LEU A 597 4.45 37.70 4.76
CA LEU A 597 3.06 37.78 5.24
C LEU A 597 2.99 37.79 6.79
N GLN A 598 3.79 36.96 7.45
CA GLN A 598 3.84 36.87 8.91
C GLN A 598 4.42 38.16 9.54
N SER A 599 5.41 38.78 8.89
CA SER A 599 5.96 40.07 9.35
C SER A 599 4.92 41.20 9.28
N LEU A 600 4.10 41.22 8.23
CA LEU A 600 3.01 42.18 8.08
C LEU A 600 1.93 41.94 9.14
N LYS A 601 1.59 40.68 9.42
CA LYS A 601 0.64 40.29 10.47
C LYS A 601 1.09 40.83 11.83
N TRP A 602 2.34 40.56 12.22
CA TRP A 602 2.88 41.06 13.49
C TRP A 602 2.91 42.58 13.56
N ALA A 603 3.23 43.26 12.46
CA ALA A 603 3.21 44.72 12.39
C ALA A 603 1.79 45.28 12.57
N ALA A 604 0.78 44.66 11.95
CA ALA A 604 -0.63 45.06 12.10
C ALA A 604 -1.12 44.89 13.54
N GLN A 605 -0.87 43.72 14.15
CA GLN A 605 -1.25 43.43 15.55
C GLN A 605 -0.53 44.35 16.55
N ALA A 606 0.73 44.71 16.29
CA ALA A 606 1.45 45.67 17.13
C ALA A 606 0.87 47.08 17.03
N LYS A 607 0.38 47.48 15.86
CA LYS A 607 -0.23 48.80 15.64
C LYS A 607 -1.58 48.94 16.34
N GLU A 608 -2.36 47.87 16.42
CA GLU A 608 -3.62 47.84 17.17
C GLU A 608 -3.42 47.89 18.68
N ARG A 609 -2.41 47.19 19.23
CA ARG A 609 -2.11 47.23 20.67
C ARG A 609 -1.62 48.59 21.19
N VAL A 610 -1.24 49.50 20.28
CA VAL A 610 -0.73 50.84 20.59
C VAL A 610 -1.80 51.92 20.38
N ARG A 611 -2.95 51.58 19.78
CA ARG A 611 -4.15 52.42 19.74
C ARG A 611 -5.05 52.10 20.94
#